data_AF-A0A6N8YTX5-F1
#
_entry.id   AF-A0A6N8YTX5-F1
#
_cell.length_a   1.000
_cell.length_b   1.000
_cell.length_c   1.000
_cell.angle_alpha   90.00
_cell.angle_beta   90.00
_cell.angle_gamma   90.00
#
_symmetry.space_group_name_H-M   'P 1'
#
loop_
_entity.id
_entity.type
_entity.pdbx_description
1 polymer ?
#
loop_
_entity_poly.entity_id
_entity_poly.type
_entity_poly.pdbx_seq_one_letter_code
_entity_poly.pdbx_strand_id
1 'polypeptide(L)'
;MQNPFIRRLCAPLPAFALTCAVLVLAFSACVSTDTPTPTPAEARIPTPGATATPTAAVSALVPSASPTPTAAVSALVPSASPTPTAAVSTLVASATPTPTLDPNVVRNAYSVEADPDYEDGITGIYTRIWETDFRFHTVPYHEIVSGGVGRDGIPPIDEPTFVSLTDAREWLSDTEPVIALELHGEAKAYPLQVLLWHEIVNDELAGLPVTVTYCPLCNSAVVFDRTLDGTIYDFGVSGNLRNSDLVMWDRQTQSWWQQLTGEGIAGELAGAQLRFLPAQIVSWAAFRDGYADGLVLDRPGFSRSYGRNPYPYYDNLDSYPFLFYGEADPRLPPKERVAAVEISGDAAAFPYSVLATKRVVHSEVGGEDLVVFFEFGTGTALGSGTIAGAADVGATGVFRPVLDGDRLTFAFDGDGITDEGTGSRWNVLGRAVSGPLAGRQLERLNAQDHLWFAWAAFKPHTTVYGEG
;
A
#
# COMPACT_ATOMS: atom_id res chain seq x y z
N MET A 1 45.16 -65.81 -13.01
CA MET A 1 44.88 -66.58 -11.78
C MET A 1 43.60 -66.00 -11.18
N GLN A 2 42.42 -66.56 -11.51
CA GLN A 2 41.56 -67.44 -10.67
C GLN A 2 40.86 -66.65 -9.53
N ASN A 3 39.60 -66.18 -9.65
CA ASN A 3 38.24 -66.84 -9.55
C ASN A 3 37.86 -67.20 -8.08
N PRO A 4 36.59 -67.39 -7.61
CA PRO A 4 35.20 -67.03 -8.06
C PRO A 4 34.36 -66.32 -6.94
N PHE A 5 33.15 -65.78 -7.12
CA PHE A 5 31.84 -66.49 -7.08
C PHE A 5 30.66 -65.54 -7.40
N ILE A 6 29.52 -66.16 -7.73
CA ILE A 6 28.47 -65.73 -8.67
C ILE A 6 27.07 -65.91 -8.02
N ARG A 7 26.13 -64.98 -8.33
CA ARG A 7 24.65 -65.11 -8.53
C ARG A 7 23.60 -65.01 -7.39
N ARG A 8 22.55 -64.21 -7.76
CA ARG A 8 21.06 -64.41 -7.68
C ARG A 8 20.40 -64.18 -6.30
N LEU A 9 19.22 -63.56 -6.12
CA LEU A 9 17.95 -63.52 -6.88
C LEU A 9 17.11 -62.24 -6.60
N CYS A 10 16.18 -61.93 -7.51
CA CYS A 10 15.07 -60.97 -7.40
C CYS A 10 13.91 -61.44 -6.50
N ALA A 11 13.20 -60.51 -5.84
CA ALA A 11 11.73 -60.46 -5.69
C ALA A 11 11.28 -59.15 -4.97
N PRO A 12 10.07 -58.60 -5.23
CA PRO A 12 9.63 -57.26 -4.80
C PRO A 12 8.82 -57.28 -3.48
N LEU A 13 8.77 -56.14 -2.78
CA LEU A 13 7.89 -55.89 -1.62
C LEU A 13 7.19 -54.52 -1.77
N PRO A 14 6.02 -54.32 -1.15
CA PRO A 14 4.87 -53.68 -1.77
C PRO A 14 4.64 -52.22 -1.36
N ALA A 15 3.81 -51.54 -2.16
CA ALA A 15 3.23 -50.24 -1.88
C ALA A 15 2.39 -50.26 -0.61
N PHE A 16 2.65 -49.31 0.30
CA PHE A 16 1.73 -48.91 1.36
C PHE A 16 1.44 -47.42 1.24
N ALA A 17 0.16 -47.11 1.21
CA ALA A 17 -0.42 -45.77 1.11
C ALA A 17 0.03 -44.88 2.28
N LEU A 18 0.51 -43.68 1.96
CA LEU A 18 0.76 -42.63 2.93
C LEU A 18 -0.54 -41.85 3.14
N THR A 19 -1.22 -42.10 4.25
CA THR A 19 -2.33 -41.27 4.73
C THR A 19 -1.74 -40.01 5.37
N CYS A 20 -1.96 -38.85 4.75
CA CYS A 20 -1.63 -37.55 5.35
C CYS A 20 -2.53 -37.30 6.57
N ALA A 21 -1.94 -37.35 7.76
CA ALA A 21 -2.58 -36.86 8.99
C ALA A 21 -2.23 -35.37 9.16
N VAL A 22 -3.26 -34.53 9.08
CA VAL A 22 -3.24 -33.11 9.41
C VAL A 22 -3.08 -32.96 10.92
N LEU A 23 -1.99 -32.33 11.37
CA LEU A 23 -1.74 -32.05 12.77
C LEU A 23 -2.36 -30.69 13.14
N VAL A 24 -3.54 -30.72 13.76
CA VAL A 24 -4.16 -29.56 14.42
C VAL A 24 -3.65 -29.51 15.86
N LEU A 25 -2.83 -28.51 16.19
CA LEU A 25 -2.42 -28.24 17.57
C LEU A 25 -3.45 -27.32 18.25
N ALA A 26 -4.34 -27.91 19.03
CA ALA A 26 -5.21 -27.21 19.97
C ALA A 26 -4.54 -27.16 21.36
N PHE A 27 -4.24 -25.96 21.86
CA PHE A 27 -3.84 -25.77 23.26
C PHE A 27 -5.10 -25.61 24.13
N SER A 28 -5.34 -26.59 25.01
CA SER A 28 -6.37 -26.54 26.04
C SER A 28 -5.71 -26.24 27.38
N ALA A 29 -6.04 -25.07 27.98
CA ALA A 29 -5.60 -24.71 29.32
C ALA A 29 -6.58 -25.24 30.36
N CYS A 30 -6.11 -26.08 31.28
CA CYS A 30 -6.87 -26.56 32.42
C CYS A 30 -6.91 -25.50 33.53
N VAL A 31 -8.12 -25.26 34.05
CA VAL A 31 -8.41 -24.51 35.26
C VAL A 31 -8.22 -25.41 36.48
N SER A 32 -7.62 -24.90 37.55
CA SER A 32 -7.82 -25.43 38.90
C SER A 32 -7.98 -24.28 39.89
N THR A 33 -9.09 -24.35 40.61
CA THR A 33 -9.50 -23.53 41.75
C THR A 33 -9.03 -24.20 43.05
N ASP A 34 -8.47 -23.43 44.00
CA ASP A 34 -8.97 -23.39 45.39
C ASP A 34 -8.22 -22.36 46.28
N THR A 35 -9.05 -21.66 47.08
CA THR A 35 -8.90 -20.53 48.03
C THR A 35 -8.42 -20.94 49.46
N PRO A 36 -8.38 -20.06 50.53
CA PRO A 36 -7.95 -18.65 50.70
C PRO A 36 -7.14 -18.33 52.01
N THR A 37 -6.79 -17.03 52.20
CA THR A 37 -6.56 -16.22 53.46
C THR A 37 -5.23 -16.27 54.24
N PRO A 38 -4.83 -15.23 55.04
CA PRO A 38 -5.37 -13.87 55.21
C PRO A 38 -4.35 -12.67 55.16
N THR A 39 -4.92 -11.46 55.17
CA THR A 39 -4.36 -10.09 55.20
C THR A 39 -3.75 -9.68 56.57
N PRO A 40 -2.93 -8.60 56.62
CA PRO A 40 -3.37 -7.34 57.26
C PRO A 40 -2.95 -6.08 56.45
N ALA A 41 -3.84 -5.09 56.21
CA ALA A 41 -4.07 -3.82 56.96
C ALA A 41 -2.82 -2.90 57.00
N GLU A 42 -2.81 -1.59 56.80
CA GLU A 42 -3.79 -0.51 56.56
C GLU A 42 -2.94 0.77 56.32
N ALA A 43 -3.37 1.71 55.48
CA ALA A 43 -3.25 3.16 55.73
C ALA A 43 -3.91 3.97 54.61
N ARG A 44 -4.65 5.00 54.99
CA ARG A 44 -5.69 5.70 54.23
C ARG A 44 -5.55 7.22 54.50
N ILE A 45 -6.06 8.05 53.56
CA ILE A 45 -6.62 9.43 53.72
C ILE A 45 -5.62 10.62 53.56
N PRO A 46 -6.00 11.85 53.09
CA PRO A 46 -7.23 12.34 52.39
C PRO A 46 -7.00 13.19 51.10
N THR A 47 -8.07 13.33 50.32
CA THR A 47 -8.43 14.48 49.47
C THR A 47 -9.19 15.55 50.27
N PRO A 48 -9.17 16.82 49.83
CA PRO A 48 -10.41 17.61 49.69
C PRO A 48 -10.42 18.38 48.34
N GLY A 49 -11.50 18.82 47.72
CA GLY A 49 -12.90 18.99 48.08
C GLY A 49 -13.48 20.01 47.07
N ALA A 50 -14.69 19.76 46.58
CA ALA A 50 -15.34 20.42 45.44
C ALA A 50 -15.91 21.82 45.71
N THR A 51 -16.22 22.58 44.65
CA THR A 51 -17.38 23.50 44.52
C THR A 51 -17.47 23.98 43.06
N ALA A 52 -18.44 23.51 42.27
CA ALA A 52 -19.81 24.01 42.09
C ALA A 52 -19.94 25.12 41.02
N THR A 53 -20.63 24.76 39.93
CA THR A 53 -21.17 25.57 38.82
C THR A 53 -22.28 26.54 39.32
N PRO A 54 -22.65 27.58 38.55
CA PRO A 54 -23.80 27.41 37.65
C PRO A 54 -23.75 28.18 36.31
N THR A 55 -24.28 27.51 35.28
CA THR A 55 -25.29 27.96 34.30
C THR A 55 -25.22 29.39 33.72
N ALA A 56 -25.06 29.47 32.38
CA ALA A 56 -25.83 30.39 31.55
C ALA A 56 -25.93 29.86 30.11
N ALA A 57 -27.16 29.53 29.69
CA ALA A 57 -27.53 29.33 28.30
C ALA A 57 -27.75 30.71 27.64
N VAL A 58 -27.27 30.90 26.42
CA VAL A 58 -27.75 31.95 25.51
C VAL A 58 -27.85 31.37 24.11
N SER A 59 -29.10 31.26 23.63
CA SER A 59 -29.45 31.18 22.21
C SER A 59 -29.36 32.58 21.59
N ALA A 60 -28.83 32.69 20.38
CA ALA A 60 -29.26 33.63 19.33
C ALA A 60 -28.48 33.30 18.04
N LEU A 61 -29.13 32.75 17.03
CA LEU A 61 -29.78 33.46 15.91
C LEU A 61 -28.80 34.02 14.86
N VAL A 62 -28.79 33.30 13.73
CA VAL A 62 -28.38 33.72 12.39
C VAL A 62 -29.13 35.00 11.97
N PRO A 63 -28.51 35.89 11.19
CA PRO A 63 -29.06 36.11 9.84
C PRO A 63 -28.00 36.21 8.73
N SER A 64 -28.32 35.50 7.65
CA SER A 64 -28.06 35.79 6.24
C SER A 64 -27.99 37.29 5.91
N ALA A 65 -27.01 37.69 5.09
CA ALA A 65 -27.26 38.41 3.84
C ALA A 65 -25.96 38.63 3.04
N SER A 66 -25.99 38.21 1.78
CA SER A 66 -25.10 38.67 0.71
C SER A 66 -25.37 40.15 0.37
N PRO A 67 -24.42 40.85 -0.27
CA PRO A 67 -24.71 41.20 -1.65
C PRO A 67 -23.49 41.16 -2.59
N THR A 68 -23.72 40.62 -3.78
CA THR A 68 -22.96 40.90 -5.00
C THR A 68 -23.17 42.35 -5.42
N PRO A 69 -22.17 42.99 -6.06
CA PRO A 69 -22.50 43.59 -7.35
C PRO A 69 -21.44 43.33 -8.43
N THR A 70 -21.99 42.97 -9.58
CA THR A 70 -21.48 43.03 -10.95
C THR A 70 -20.59 44.24 -11.23
N ALA A 71 -19.45 44.03 -11.88
CA ALA A 71 -18.85 45.01 -12.78
C ALA A 71 -18.07 44.29 -13.89
N ALA A 72 -18.69 44.22 -15.07
CA ALA A 72 -18.02 43.95 -16.33
C ALA A 72 -17.14 45.15 -16.70
N VAL A 73 -15.89 44.90 -17.08
CA VAL A 73 -15.04 45.91 -17.72
C VAL A 73 -14.44 45.30 -18.97
N SER A 74 -14.85 45.86 -20.11
CA SER A 74 -14.23 45.68 -21.41
C SER A 74 -12.77 46.11 -21.37
N ALA A 75 -11.87 45.29 -21.94
CA ALA A 75 -10.52 45.71 -22.31
C ALA A 75 -10.35 45.55 -23.82
N LEU A 76 -9.81 46.62 -24.39
CA LEU A 76 -9.59 46.88 -25.81
C LEU A 76 -8.56 45.92 -26.42
N VAL A 77 -8.80 45.62 -27.69
CA VAL A 77 -7.80 45.14 -28.67
C VAL A 77 -6.80 46.26 -28.99
N PRO A 78 -5.51 45.95 -29.12
CA PRO A 78 -4.73 46.50 -30.21
C PRO A 78 -4.02 45.43 -31.05
N SER A 79 -3.68 45.86 -32.26
CA SER A 79 -3.33 45.12 -33.45
C SER A 79 -1.81 44.91 -33.61
N ALA A 80 -1.44 43.82 -34.30
CA ALA A 80 -0.28 43.57 -35.18
C ALA A 80 1.15 43.85 -34.63
N SER A 81 2.09 42.90 -34.58
CA SER A 81 2.84 42.21 -35.67
C SER A 81 3.99 41.37 -35.01
N PRO A 82 4.87 40.60 -35.72
CA PRO A 82 4.83 40.01 -37.05
C PRO A 82 4.98 38.46 -37.03
N THR A 83 4.71 37.85 -38.18
CA THR A 83 4.83 36.42 -38.50
C THR A 83 6.28 35.91 -38.39
N PRO A 84 6.56 34.79 -37.70
CA PRO A 84 7.79 34.03 -37.93
C PRO A 84 7.57 33.04 -39.10
N THR A 85 8.37 33.19 -40.15
CA THR A 85 8.49 32.23 -41.26
C THR A 85 9.06 30.92 -40.72
N ALA A 86 8.20 29.97 -40.37
CA ALA A 86 8.60 28.60 -40.13
C ALA A 86 8.82 27.89 -41.47
N ALA A 87 10.05 27.41 -41.70
CA ALA A 87 10.35 26.51 -42.79
C ALA A 87 9.52 25.22 -42.61
N VAL A 88 8.63 24.96 -43.56
CA VAL A 88 7.91 23.69 -43.65
C VAL A 88 8.90 22.63 -44.10
N SER A 89 9.49 21.93 -43.14
CA SER A 89 10.21 20.70 -43.38
C SER A 89 9.16 19.59 -43.51
N THR A 90 8.86 19.17 -44.74
CA THR A 90 8.04 17.99 -45.00
C THR A 90 8.78 16.74 -44.51
N LEU A 91 8.59 16.39 -43.25
CA LEU A 91 8.88 15.06 -42.74
C LEU A 91 7.84 14.11 -43.34
N VAL A 92 8.29 13.31 -44.32
CA VAL A 92 7.56 12.13 -44.76
C VAL A 92 7.55 11.17 -43.57
N ALA A 93 6.40 11.07 -42.90
CA ALA A 93 6.17 10.04 -41.91
C ALA A 93 6.23 8.68 -42.64
N SER A 94 7.29 7.90 -42.39
CA SER A 94 7.24 6.47 -42.64
C SER A 94 6.17 5.90 -41.72
N ALA A 95 5.00 5.61 -42.29
CA ALA A 95 3.98 4.83 -41.60
C ALA A 95 4.57 3.44 -41.33
N THR A 96 4.96 3.18 -40.09
CA THR A 96 5.20 1.82 -39.61
C THR A 96 3.92 1.04 -39.90
N PRO A 97 3.96 -0.11 -40.59
CA PRO A 97 2.76 -0.90 -40.82
C PRO A 97 2.16 -1.25 -39.45
N THR A 98 0.94 -0.79 -39.20
CA THR A 98 0.13 -1.30 -38.10
C THR A 98 0.09 -2.81 -38.26
N PRO A 99 0.51 -3.61 -37.26
CA PRO A 99 0.49 -5.05 -37.39
C PRO A 99 -0.92 -5.47 -37.74
N THR A 100 -1.09 -6.11 -38.90
CA THR A 100 -2.35 -6.69 -39.32
C THR A 100 -2.73 -7.76 -38.31
N LEU A 101 -3.72 -7.49 -37.46
CA LEU A 101 -4.24 -8.46 -36.51
C LEU A 101 -4.79 -9.66 -37.28
N ASP A 102 -4.30 -10.87 -36.96
CA ASP A 102 -4.88 -12.10 -37.49
C ASP A 102 -6.31 -12.25 -36.95
N PRO A 103 -7.36 -12.23 -37.80
CA PRO A 103 -8.74 -12.30 -37.37
C PRO A 103 -9.10 -13.64 -36.70
N ASN A 104 -8.23 -14.65 -36.76
CA ASN A 104 -8.44 -15.94 -36.11
C ASN A 104 -7.92 -16.00 -34.67
N VAL A 105 -7.21 -14.98 -34.19
CA VAL A 105 -6.69 -14.94 -32.81
C VAL A 105 -7.79 -14.42 -31.88
N VAL A 106 -8.16 -15.26 -30.90
CA VAL A 106 -9.10 -14.86 -29.85
C VAL A 106 -8.37 -13.95 -28.86
N ARG A 107 -8.97 -12.80 -28.55
CA ARG A 107 -8.47 -11.85 -27.56
C ARG A 107 -9.57 -11.49 -26.55
N ASN A 108 -9.17 -11.11 -25.35
CA ASN A 108 -10.09 -10.49 -24.39
C ASN A 108 -10.31 -9.00 -24.69
N ALA A 109 -11.07 -8.31 -23.84
CA ALA A 109 -11.37 -6.88 -23.99
C ALA A 109 -10.13 -5.96 -23.92
N TYR A 110 -9.01 -6.47 -23.38
CA TYR A 110 -7.76 -5.73 -23.17
C TYR A 110 -6.65 -6.18 -24.13
N SER A 111 -7.04 -6.81 -25.25
CA SER A 111 -6.15 -7.23 -26.34
C SER A 111 -5.14 -8.34 -26.01
N VAL A 112 -5.28 -9.00 -24.85
CA VAL A 112 -4.49 -10.18 -24.49
C VAL A 112 -4.94 -11.36 -25.34
N GLU A 113 -3.99 -12.01 -26.01
CA GLU A 113 -4.24 -13.19 -26.85
C GLU A 113 -4.48 -14.42 -25.98
N ALA A 114 -5.43 -15.26 -26.39
CA ALA A 114 -5.65 -16.55 -25.74
C ALA A 114 -4.46 -17.49 -25.99
N ASP A 115 -3.84 -17.96 -24.92
CA ASP A 115 -2.82 -19.01 -24.94
C ASP A 115 -3.49 -20.38 -25.12
N PRO A 116 -3.28 -21.09 -26.24
CA PRO A 116 -3.85 -22.42 -26.46
C PRO A 116 -3.19 -23.49 -25.58
N ASP A 117 -2.00 -23.24 -25.05
CA ASP A 117 -1.17 -24.20 -24.31
C ASP A 117 -1.12 -23.88 -22.80
N TYR A 118 -2.02 -23.01 -22.32
CA TYR A 118 -2.05 -22.54 -20.92
C TYR A 118 -2.09 -23.67 -19.88
N GLU A 119 -2.66 -24.83 -20.24
CA GLU A 119 -2.79 -25.99 -19.35
C GLU A 119 -1.44 -26.50 -18.84
N ASP A 120 -0.38 -26.38 -19.66
CA ASP A 120 0.99 -26.77 -19.27
C ASP A 120 1.53 -25.87 -18.15
N GLY A 121 1.16 -24.58 -18.17
CA GLY A 121 1.61 -23.57 -17.21
C GLY A 121 0.92 -23.64 -15.84
N ILE A 122 -0.34 -24.10 -15.76
CA ILE A 122 -1.13 -24.09 -14.52
C ILE A 122 -0.97 -25.35 -13.65
N THR A 123 -0.15 -26.32 -14.06
CA THR A 123 0.01 -27.61 -13.36
C THR A 123 0.44 -27.49 -11.89
N GLY A 124 1.12 -26.40 -11.53
CA GLY A 124 1.57 -26.09 -10.16
C GLY A 124 0.59 -25.25 -9.32
N ILE A 125 -0.53 -24.79 -9.90
CA ILE A 125 -1.46 -23.87 -9.24
C ILE A 125 -2.83 -24.53 -9.08
N TYR A 126 -3.48 -24.28 -7.95
CA TYR A 126 -4.79 -24.86 -7.67
C TYR A 126 -5.91 -24.08 -8.38
N THR A 127 -6.10 -24.35 -9.67
CA THR A 127 -7.05 -23.65 -10.55
C THR A 127 -8.49 -24.18 -10.50
N ARG A 128 -8.72 -25.39 -9.96
CA ARG A 128 -10.04 -26.06 -10.01
C ARG A 128 -11.17 -25.38 -9.25
N ILE A 129 -10.86 -24.44 -8.37
CA ILE A 129 -11.84 -23.68 -7.58
C ILE A 129 -12.20 -22.33 -8.22
N TRP A 130 -11.68 -22.07 -9.41
CA TRP A 130 -11.80 -20.81 -10.11
C TRP A 130 -12.63 -20.97 -11.38
N GLU A 131 -13.47 -19.98 -11.66
CA GLU A 131 -14.16 -19.84 -12.95
C GLU A 131 -13.36 -18.98 -13.95
N THR A 132 -12.14 -18.59 -13.57
CA THR A 132 -11.19 -17.80 -14.36
C THR A 132 -10.88 -18.48 -15.69
N ASP A 133 -10.93 -17.70 -16.78
CA ASP A 133 -10.44 -18.14 -18.08
C ASP A 133 -8.91 -17.96 -18.17
N PHE A 134 -8.17 -19.00 -17.75
CA PHE A 134 -6.70 -19.01 -17.73
C PHE A 134 -6.03 -19.04 -19.11
N ARG A 135 -6.80 -19.01 -20.21
CA ARG A 135 -6.22 -18.77 -21.54
C ARG A 135 -5.70 -17.36 -21.67
N PHE A 136 -6.27 -16.40 -20.92
CA PHE A 136 -5.83 -15.02 -20.93
C PHE A 136 -4.93 -14.77 -19.73
N HIS A 137 -3.67 -14.43 -19.99
CA HIS A 137 -2.69 -14.07 -18.98
C HIS A 137 -1.65 -13.11 -19.55
N THR A 138 -1.05 -12.30 -18.66
CA THR A 138 0.05 -11.40 -19.03
C THR A 138 1.38 -11.81 -18.40
N VAL A 139 1.37 -12.87 -17.58
CA VAL A 139 2.54 -13.40 -16.90
C VAL A 139 2.58 -14.93 -17.00
N PRO A 140 3.77 -15.54 -17.07
CA PRO A 140 3.89 -16.98 -17.00
C PRO A 140 3.40 -17.53 -15.66
N TYR A 141 2.52 -18.54 -15.70
CA TYR A 141 1.97 -19.13 -14.48
C TYR A 141 3.01 -19.75 -13.53
N HIS A 142 4.17 -20.18 -14.02
CA HIS A 142 5.23 -20.72 -13.16
C HIS A 142 5.85 -19.66 -12.23
N GLU A 143 5.61 -18.37 -12.47
CA GLU A 143 6.00 -17.28 -11.56
C GLU A 143 5.01 -17.11 -10.39
N ILE A 144 3.81 -17.70 -10.50
CA ILE A 144 2.78 -17.66 -9.47
C ILE A 144 2.89 -18.90 -8.58
N VAL A 145 3.04 -18.67 -7.28
CA VAL A 145 3.22 -19.71 -6.26
C VAL A 145 2.15 -19.60 -5.18
N SER A 146 1.82 -20.71 -4.53
CA SER A 146 0.90 -20.66 -3.38
C SER A 146 1.60 -20.07 -2.16
N GLY A 147 0.94 -19.11 -1.50
CA GLY A 147 1.32 -18.60 -0.19
C GLY A 147 0.97 -19.52 0.99
N GLY A 148 0.36 -20.68 0.73
CA GLY A 148 -0.02 -21.67 1.75
C GLY A 148 -1.39 -21.45 2.38
N VAL A 149 -2.14 -20.44 1.95
CA VAL A 149 -3.55 -20.22 2.30
C VAL A 149 -4.42 -20.40 1.05
N GLY A 150 -5.67 -20.83 1.24
CA GLY A 150 -6.64 -20.89 0.14
C GLY A 150 -7.19 -19.51 -0.21
N ARG A 151 -8.03 -19.45 -1.25
CA ARG A 151 -8.86 -18.28 -1.59
C ARG A 151 -9.58 -17.77 -0.35
N ASP A 152 -9.39 -16.49 -0.04
CA ASP A 152 -9.85 -15.76 1.15
C ASP A 152 -9.54 -16.43 2.49
N GLY A 153 -8.49 -17.28 2.53
CA GLY A 153 -7.98 -17.83 3.79
C GLY A 153 -7.46 -16.74 4.74
N ILE A 154 -7.07 -15.60 4.16
CA ILE A 154 -6.96 -14.30 4.81
C ILE A 154 -8.20 -13.51 4.37
N PRO A 155 -9.21 -13.36 5.25
CA PRO A 155 -10.52 -12.85 4.84
C PRO A 155 -10.43 -11.34 4.56
N PRO A 156 -10.84 -10.85 3.37
CA PRO A 156 -10.96 -9.42 3.12
C PRO A 156 -12.04 -8.79 4.01
N ILE A 157 -11.99 -7.47 4.18
CA ILE A 157 -13.03 -6.69 4.86
C ILE A 157 -13.89 -6.02 3.78
N ASP A 158 -15.11 -6.51 3.57
CA ASP A 158 -16.03 -5.99 2.55
C ASP A 158 -17.05 -4.99 3.10
N GLU A 159 -17.27 -5.01 4.42
CA GLU A 159 -18.18 -4.12 5.14
C GLU A 159 -17.41 -3.43 6.28
N PRO A 160 -16.46 -2.53 5.97
CA PRO A 160 -15.64 -1.89 6.98
C PRO A 160 -16.46 -0.96 7.88
N THR A 161 -16.24 -1.05 9.19
CA THR A 161 -16.75 -0.10 10.18
C THR A 161 -15.64 0.81 10.64
N PHE A 162 -15.98 2.06 10.95
CA PHE A 162 -15.02 3.07 11.35
C PHE A 162 -15.38 3.67 12.71
N VAL A 163 -14.35 3.98 13.48
CA VAL A 163 -14.45 4.64 14.79
C VAL A 163 -13.77 6.01 14.77
N SER A 164 -14.07 6.82 15.78
CA SER A 164 -13.47 8.14 15.93
C SER A 164 -11.99 8.05 16.32
N LEU A 165 -11.25 9.16 16.14
CA LEU A 165 -9.87 9.25 16.64
C LEU A 165 -9.77 9.01 18.15
N THR A 166 -10.80 9.37 18.92
CA THR A 166 -10.80 9.18 20.38
C THR A 166 -10.91 7.71 20.75
N ASP A 167 -11.82 6.99 20.11
CA ASP A 167 -12.06 5.57 20.41
C ASP A 167 -10.87 4.71 19.96
N ALA A 168 -10.24 5.05 18.83
CA ALA A 168 -9.05 4.36 18.34
C ALA A 168 -7.85 4.43 19.31
N ARG A 169 -7.73 5.52 20.08
CA ARG A 169 -6.64 5.69 21.08
C ARG A 169 -6.67 4.65 22.20
N GLU A 170 -7.78 3.96 22.41
CA GLU A 170 -7.87 2.92 23.43
C GLU A 170 -7.06 1.67 23.07
N TRP A 171 -6.74 1.48 21.79
CA TRP A 171 -6.13 0.23 21.31
C TRP A 171 -5.03 0.38 20.26
N LEU A 172 -4.84 1.59 19.73
CA LEU A 172 -3.80 1.91 18.74
C LEU A 172 -2.78 2.86 19.37
N SER A 173 -1.52 2.40 19.50
CA SER A 173 -0.44 3.21 20.06
C SER A 173 0.06 4.26 19.06
N ASP A 174 0.57 5.38 19.57
CA ASP A 174 0.96 6.57 18.79
C ASP A 174 1.96 6.26 17.65
N THR A 175 2.88 5.32 17.86
CA THR A 175 3.89 4.95 16.86
C THR A 175 3.44 3.86 15.90
N GLU A 176 2.26 3.26 16.11
CA GLU A 176 1.81 2.17 15.24
C GLU A 176 1.50 2.68 13.83
N PRO A 177 1.93 1.95 12.78
CA PRO A 177 1.73 2.37 11.41
C PRO A 177 0.28 2.16 10.96
N VAL A 178 -0.24 3.16 10.24
CA VAL A 178 -1.53 3.14 9.54
C VAL A 178 -1.32 3.53 8.08
N ILE A 179 -2.12 2.96 7.17
CA ILE A 179 -2.26 3.54 5.84
C ILE A 179 -3.16 4.76 5.96
N ALA A 180 -2.66 5.94 5.62
CA ALA A 180 -3.40 7.17 5.53
C ALA A 180 -3.89 7.39 4.10
N LEU A 181 -5.21 7.47 3.92
CA LEU A 181 -5.85 7.83 2.66
C LEU A 181 -6.67 9.11 2.88
N GLU A 182 -6.44 10.11 2.04
CA GLU A 182 -7.23 11.34 1.99
C GLU A 182 -7.78 11.51 0.57
N LEU A 183 -9.09 11.70 0.45
CA LEU A 183 -9.75 12.03 -0.82
C LEU A 183 -10.75 13.15 -0.57
N HIS A 184 -10.66 14.21 -1.39
CA HIS A 184 -11.59 15.35 -1.34
C HIS A 184 -11.80 15.96 0.06
N GLY A 185 -10.76 15.95 0.90
CA GLY A 185 -10.79 16.49 2.27
C GLY A 185 -11.34 15.54 3.34
N GLU A 186 -11.78 14.34 2.98
CA GLU A 186 -12.11 13.27 3.93
C GLU A 186 -10.92 12.32 4.08
N ALA A 187 -10.60 11.92 5.31
CA ALA A 187 -9.45 11.08 5.60
C ALA A 187 -9.83 9.85 6.43
N LYS A 188 -9.27 8.70 6.05
CA LYS A 188 -9.39 7.43 6.76
C LYS A 188 -8.00 6.83 7.03
N ALA A 189 -7.83 6.27 8.22
CA ALA A 189 -6.68 5.48 8.62
C ALA A 189 -7.04 3.99 8.62
N TYR A 190 -6.17 3.17 8.03
CA TYR A 190 -6.31 1.71 8.01
C TYR A 190 -5.12 1.10 8.75
N PRO A 191 -5.26 0.72 10.03
CA PRO A 191 -4.13 0.27 10.84
C PRO A 191 -3.50 -1.02 10.32
N LEU A 192 -2.17 -1.06 10.20
CA LEU A 192 -1.48 -2.26 9.74
C LEU A 192 -1.67 -3.44 10.69
N GLN A 193 -1.96 -3.17 11.97
CA GLN A 193 -2.33 -4.21 12.93
C GLN A 193 -3.63 -4.95 12.58
N VAL A 194 -4.52 -4.35 11.77
CA VAL A 194 -5.69 -5.00 11.18
C VAL A 194 -5.34 -5.59 9.83
N LEU A 195 -4.69 -4.82 8.95
CA LEU A 195 -4.38 -5.26 7.59
C LEU A 195 -3.40 -6.46 7.52
N LEU A 196 -2.56 -6.68 8.54
CA LEU A 196 -1.77 -7.92 8.65
C LEU A 196 -2.60 -9.20 8.73
N TRP A 197 -3.88 -9.10 9.07
CA TRP A 197 -4.81 -10.23 9.22
C TRP A 197 -5.88 -10.30 8.14
N HIS A 198 -5.97 -9.28 7.28
CA HIS A 198 -7.04 -9.09 6.32
C HIS A 198 -6.56 -8.74 4.91
N GLU A 199 -5.39 -8.11 4.80
CA GLU A 199 -4.68 -7.67 3.59
C GLU A 199 -5.45 -6.77 2.62
N ILE A 200 -6.78 -6.82 2.55
CA ILE A 200 -7.64 -6.09 1.63
C ILE A 200 -8.87 -5.58 2.36
N VAL A 201 -9.20 -4.31 2.13
CA VAL A 201 -10.44 -3.66 2.57
C VAL A 201 -11.12 -3.03 1.36
N ASN A 202 -12.32 -3.51 1.01
CA ASN A 202 -13.17 -2.85 0.04
C ASN A 202 -14.01 -1.79 0.78
N ASP A 203 -13.79 -0.52 0.45
CA ASP A 203 -14.37 0.63 1.15
C ASP A 203 -14.94 1.65 0.15
N GLU A 204 -15.53 2.71 0.68
CA GLU A 204 -15.90 3.93 -0.02
C GLU A 204 -15.44 5.15 0.78
N LEU A 205 -14.74 6.09 0.15
CA LEU A 205 -14.31 7.34 0.76
C LEU A 205 -14.62 8.52 -0.15
N ALA A 206 -15.28 9.56 0.40
CA ALA A 206 -15.74 10.71 -0.37
C ALA A 206 -16.55 10.31 -1.64
N GLY A 207 -17.35 9.24 -1.54
CA GLY A 207 -18.17 8.70 -2.64
C GLY A 207 -17.40 7.90 -3.70
N LEU A 208 -16.09 7.71 -3.54
CA LEU A 208 -15.27 6.91 -4.46
C LEU A 208 -15.11 5.48 -3.90
N PRO A 209 -15.49 4.44 -4.67
CA PRO A 209 -15.19 3.06 -4.32
C PRO A 209 -13.67 2.82 -4.34
N VAL A 210 -13.11 2.37 -3.22
CA VAL A 210 -11.67 2.12 -3.09
C VAL A 210 -11.40 0.71 -2.57
N THR A 211 -10.28 0.12 -2.98
CA THR A 211 -9.73 -1.06 -2.33
C THR A 211 -8.37 -0.70 -1.72
N VAL A 212 -8.26 -0.84 -0.41
CA VAL A 212 -7.05 -0.55 0.37
C VAL A 212 -6.36 -1.88 0.65
N THR A 213 -5.11 -2.00 0.22
CA THR A 213 -4.38 -3.27 0.28
C THR A 213 -3.04 -3.13 0.98
N TYR A 214 -2.64 -4.19 1.67
CA TYR A 214 -1.33 -4.29 2.29
C TYR A 214 -0.74 -5.69 2.10
N CYS A 215 0.37 -5.80 1.37
CA CYS A 215 1.16 -7.03 1.34
C CYS A 215 2.25 -6.98 2.41
N PRO A 216 2.17 -7.79 3.49
CA PRO A 216 3.17 -7.77 4.54
C PRO A 216 4.54 -8.28 4.09
N LEU A 217 4.59 -9.15 3.07
CA LEU A 217 5.84 -9.66 2.53
C LEU A 217 6.60 -8.63 1.69
N CYS A 218 5.90 -7.64 1.14
CA CYS A 218 6.51 -6.58 0.33
C CYS A 218 6.57 -5.24 1.07
N ASN A 219 5.94 -5.15 2.25
CA ASN A 219 5.62 -3.90 2.94
C ASN A 219 4.88 -2.90 2.03
N SER A 220 4.12 -3.36 1.04
CA SER A 220 3.46 -2.49 0.08
C SER A 220 2.06 -2.12 0.55
N ALA A 221 1.83 -0.83 0.80
CA ALA A 221 0.51 -0.26 0.99
C ALA A 221 0.04 0.35 -0.35
N VAL A 222 -0.96 -0.25 -0.98
CA VAL A 222 -1.43 0.17 -2.30
C VAL A 222 -2.93 0.34 -2.29
N VAL A 223 -3.41 1.46 -2.81
CA VAL A 223 -4.83 1.79 -2.86
C VAL A 223 -5.24 1.98 -4.31
N PHE A 224 -6.38 1.40 -4.69
CA PHE A 224 -6.93 1.53 -6.03
C PHE A 224 -8.33 2.10 -6.00
N ASP A 225 -8.70 2.86 -7.03
CA ASP A 225 -10.09 2.97 -7.44
C ASP A 225 -10.51 1.60 -7.96
N ARG A 226 -11.51 1.00 -7.32
CA ARG A 226 -12.02 -0.33 -7.68
C ARG A 226 -13.11 -0.27 -8.76
N THR A 227 -13.30 0.89 -9.39
CA THR A 227 -14.18 1.08 -10.55
C THR A 227 -13.38 0.95 -11.83
N LEU A 228 -13.76 0.00 -12.68
CA LEU A 228 -13.18 -0.23 -13.99
C LEU A 228 -14.30 -0.39 -15.02
N ASP A 229 -14.23 0.38 -16.11
CA ASP A 229 -15.24 0.40 -17.18
C ASP A 229 -16.69 0.52 -16.67
N GLY A 230 -16.89 1.31 -15.62
CA GLY A 230 -18.19 1.56 -14.99
C GLY A 230 -18.69 0.44 -14.07
N THR A 231 -17.91 -0.63 -13.88
CA THR A 231 -18.20 -1.71 -12.94
C THR A 231 -17.38 -1.51 -11.67
N ILE A 232 -18.03 -1.64 -10.52
CA ILE A 232 -17.37 -1.65 -9.21
C ILE A 232 -16.99 -3.10 -8.89
N TYR A 233 -15.70 -3.34 -8.66
CA TYR A 233 -15.15 -4.66 -8.34
C TYR A 233 -14.90 -4.82 -6.85
N ASP A 234 -15.09 -6.03 -6.34
CA ASP A 234 -14.78 -6.39 -4.95
C ASP A 234 -13.61 -7.36 -4.95
N PHE A 235 -12.52 -6.97 -4.31
CA PHE A 235 -11.28 -7.74 -4.30
C PHE A 235 -11.19 -8.64 -3.07
N GLY A 236 -10.57 -9.81 -3.25
CA GLY A 236 -10.24 -10.75 -2.19
C GLY A 236 -8.81 -11.25 -2.32
N VAL A 237 -8.39 -12.07 -1.36
CA VAL A 237 -7.03 -12.62 -1.30
C VAL A 237 -7.03 -13.96 -2.01
N SER A 238 -6.25 -14.12 -3.08
CA SER A 238 -6.27 -15.39 -3.83
C SER A 238 -5.58 -16.54 -3.08
N GLY A 239 -4.67 -16.19 -2.16
CA GLY A 239 -3.74 -17.11 -1.51
C GLY A 239 -2.51 -17.43 -2.37
N ASN A 240 -2.40 -16.84 -3.56
CA ASN A 240 -1.23 -16.94 -4.43
C ASN A 240 -0.36 -15.68 -4.33
N LEU A 241 0.90 -15.83 -4.69
CA LEU A 241 1.92 -14.79 -4.70
C LEU A 241 2.70 -14.82 -6.02
N ARG A 242 3.23 -13.68 -6.44
CA ARG A 242 4.23 -13.56 -7.51
C ARG A 242 5.31 -12.60 -7.05
N ASN A 243 6.57 -13.04 -7.05
CA ASN A 243 7.69 -12.28 -6.46
C ASN A 243 7.45 -11.90 -4.98
N SER A 244 6.83 -12.80 -4.20
CA SER A 244 6.28 -12.56 -2.85
C SER A 244 5.14 -11.56 -2.75
N ASP A 245 4.80 -10.87 -3.83
CA ASP A 245 3.71 -9.91 -3.84
C ASP A 245 2.35 -10.59 -3.93
N LEU A 246 1.38 -10.01 -3.22
CA LEU A 246 0.02 -10.50 -3.13
C LEU A 246 -0.63 -10.57 -4.52
N VAL A 247 -1.18 -11.73 -4.88
CA VAL A 247 -2.13 -11.82 -5.99
C VAL A 247 -3.54 -11.69 -5.43
N MET A 248 -4.22 -10.62 -5.80
CA MET A 248 -5.63 -10.40 -5.50
C MET A 248 -6.50 -11.14 -6.51
N TRP A 249 -7.80 -11.23 -6.23
CA TRP A 249 -8.78 -11.70 -7.20
C TRP A 249 -10.06 -10.87 -7.10
N ASP A 250 -10.80 -10.69 -8.19
CA ASP A 250 -12.10 -9.98 -8.16
C ASP A 250 -13.29 -10.95 -8.16
N ARG A 251 -14.36 -10.60 -7.43
CA ARG A 251 -15.57 -11.43 -7.30
C ARG A 251 -16.38 -11.56 -8.58
N GLN A 252 -16.33 -10.55 -9.44
CA GLN A 252 -17.21 -10.38 -10.59
C GLN A 252 -16.83 -11.32 -11.73
N THR A 253 -15.53 -11.48 -12.00
CA THR A 253 -14.98 -12.27 -13.12
C THR A 253 -14.03 -13.37 -12.66
N GLN A 254 -13.65 -13.37 -11.39
CA GLN A 254 -12.60 -14.23 -10.85
C GLN A 254 -11.24 -14.01 -11.54
N SER A 255 -11.00 -12.83 -12.13
CA SER A 255 -9.68 -12.50 -12.66
C SER A 255 -8.70 -12.28 -11.51
N TRP A 256 -7.42 -12.53 -11.78
CA TRP A 256 -6.34 -12.34 -10.81
C TRP A 256 -5.60 -11.05 -11.11
N TRP A 257 -5.16 -10.38 -10.05
CA TRP A 257 -4.58 -9.04 -10.12
C TRP A 257 -3.31 -8.97 -9.28
N GLN A 258 -2.26 -8.36 -9.83
CA GLN A 258 -1.03 -8.10 -9.10
C GLN A 258 -1.21 -6.88 -8.18
N GLN A 259 -1.02 -7.03 -6.88
CA GLN A 259 -1.23 -5.94 -5.92
C GLN A 259 -0.28 -4.76 -6.13
N LEU A 260 0.99 -5.00 -6.41
CA LEU A 260 1.98 -3.94 -6.56
C LEU A 260 1.78 -3.14 -7.85
N THR A 261 1.40 -3.79 -8.95
CA THR A 261 1.26 -3.12 -10.27
C THR A 261 -0.16 -2.72 -10.61
N GLY A 262 -1.18 -3.28 -9.95
CA GLY A 262 -2.60 -3.04 -10.26
C GLY A 262 -3.05 -3.67 -11.59
N GLU A 263 -2.22 -4.52 -12.20
CA GLU A 263 -2.52 -5.17 -13.47
C GLU A 263 -3.34 -6.44 -13.27
N GLY A 264 -4.35 -6.66 -14.11
CA GLY A 264 -4.98 -7.97 -14.24
C GLY A 264 -4.01 -8.94 -14.92
N ILE A 265 -3.60 -10.00 -14.23
CA ILE A 265 -2.56 -10.92 -14.71
C ILE A 265 -3.10 -12.24 -15.26
N ALA A 266 -4.34 -12.61 -14.93
CA ALA A 266 -5.01 -13.79 -15.46
C ALA A 266 -6.54 -13.63 -15.46
N GLY A 267 -7.21 -14.24 -16.44
CA GLY A 267 -8.67 -14.22 -16.56
C GLY A 267 -9.20 -13.19 -17.55
N GLU A 268 -10.50 -12.95 -17.50
CA GLU A 268 -11.21 -12.06 -18.41
C GLU A 268 -10.59 -10.65 -18.45
N LEU A 269 -10.14 -10.17 -17.28
CA LEU A 269 -9.55 -8.84 -17.10
C LEU A 269 -8.03 -8.83 -17.21
N ALA A 270 -7.40 -9.89 -17.73
CA ALA A 270 -5.96 -9.88 -18.01
C ALA A 270 -5.57 -8.69 -18.91
N GLY A 271 -4.52 -7.94 -18.55
CA GLY A 271 -4.08 -6.73 -19.24
C GLY A 271 -4.84 -5.45 -18.85
N ALA A 272 -5.89 -5.55 -18.03
CA ALA A 272 -6.54 -4.37 -17.46
C ALA A 272 -5.64 -3.71 -16.39
N GLN A 273 -5.83 -2.41 -16.18
CA GLN A 273 -5.03 -1.62 -15.23
C GLN A 273 -5.92 -0.88 -14.25
N LEU A 274 -5.76 -1.16 -12.95
CA LEU A 274 -6.39 -0.38 -11.90
C LEU A 274 -5.73 0.99 -11.75
N ARG A 275 -6.56 2.00 -11.43
CA ARG A 275 -6.10 3.35 -11.16
C ARG A 275 -5.66 3.46 -9.71
N PHE A 276 -4.38 3.74 -9.50
CA PHE A 276 -3.83 3.98 -8.17
C PHE A 276 -4.38 5.25 -7.53
N LEU A 277 -4.49 5.24 -6.22
CA LEU A 277 -4.84 6.37 -5.38
C LEU A 277 -3.69 6.64 -4.39
N PRO A 278 -3.19 7.87 -4.28
CA PRO A 278 -2.08 8.18 -3.38
C PRO A 278 -2.43 7.92 -1.90
N ALA A 279 -1.60 7.13 -1.23
CA ALA A 279 -1.69 6.83 0.20
C ALA A 279 -0.29 6.75 0.81
N GLN A 280 -0.18 6.75 2.14
CA GLN A 280 1.11 6.64 2.83
C GLN A 280 1.02 5.71 4.04
N ILE A 281 2.13 5.09 4.40
CA ILE A 281 2.28 4.49 5.73
C ILE A 281 2.87 5.56 6.66
N VAL A 282 2.09 5.97 7.67
CA VAL A 282 2.51 6.93 8.70
C VAL A 282 2.15 6.41 10.08
N SER A 283 2.70 7.01 11.12
CA SER A 283 2.28 6.70 12.48
C SER A 283 0.83 7.15 12.72
N TRP A 284 0.15 6.45 13.62
CA TRP A 284 -1.16 6.84 14.11
C TRP A 284 -1.16 8.28 14.64
N ALA A 285 -0.12 8.68 15.39
CA ALA A 285 0.01 10.04 15.88
C ALA A 285 0.06 11.06 14.72
N ALA A 286 0.85 10.80 13.68
CA ALA A 286 0.93 11.70 12.52
C ALA A 286 -0.42 11.82 11.80
N PHE A 287 -1.16 10.71 11.63
CA PHE A 287 -2.50 10.75 11.06
C PHE A 287 -3.47 11.59 11.91
N ARG A 288 -3.55 11.30 13.22
CA ARG A 288 -4.45 11.99 14.15
C ARG A 288 -4.18 13.49 14.18
N ASP A 289 -2.91 13.87 14.20
CA ASP A 289 -2.50 15.28 14.29
C ASP A 289 -2.70 16.00 12.92
N GLY A 290 -2.67 15.26 11.81
CA GLY A 290 -2.89 15.78 10.46
C GLY A 290 -4.36 15.88 10.03
N TYR A 291 -5.24 15.05 10.58
CA TYR A 291 -6.65 14.94 10.16
C TYR A 291 -7.59 14.96 11.36
N ALA A 292 -8.04 16.16 11.76
CA ALA A 292 -8.86 16.37 12.95
C ALA A 292 -10.22 15.63 12.93
N ASP A 293 -10.81 15.47 11.74
CA ASP A 293 -12.08 14.76 11.52
C ASP A 293 -11.87 13.36 10.93
N GLY A 294 -10.64 12.84 10.98
CA GLY A 294 -10.29 11.55 10.41
C GLY A 294 -11.02 10.39 11.08
N LEU A 295 -11.29 9.34 10.30
CA LEU A 295 -11.88 8.09 10.78
C LEU A 295 -10.85 6.97 10.77
N VAL A 296 -11.01 5.98 11.66
CA VAL A 296 -10.08 4.85 11.76
C VAL A 296 -10.85 3.55 11.55
N LEU A 297 -10.33 2.68 10.68
CA LEU A 297 -10.87 1.33 10.49
C LEU A 297 -10.87 0.61 11.85
N ASP A 298 -12.06 0.15 12.26
CA ASP A 298 -12.22 -0.64 13.48
C ASP A 298 -11.74 -2.08 13.27
N ARG A 299 -11.46 -2.77 14.38
CA ARG A 299 -11.16 -4.19 14.38
C ARG A 299 -12.43 -4.97 14.02
N PRO A 300 -12.46 -5.72 12.91
CA PRO A 300 -13.66 -6.46 12.56
C PRO A 300 -13.87 -7.62 13.54
N GLY A 301 -15.12 -8.11 13.65
CA GLY A 301 -15.56 -9.09 14.64
C GLY A 301 -14.93 -10.49 14.57
N PHE A 302 -13.86 -10.68 13.82
CA PHE A 302 -13.08 -11.92 13.79
C PHE A 302 -12.25 -12.07 15.08
N SER A 303 -12.12 -13.31 15.54
CA SER A 303 -11.22 -13.66 16.64
C SER A 303 -9.76 -13.70 16.15
N ARG A 304 -9.15 -12.54 15.95
CA ARG A 304 -7.74 -12.36 15.60
C ARG A 304 -6.98 -11.62 16.70
N SER A 305 -5.67 -11.86 16.77
CA SER A 305 -4.78 -11.18 17.71
C SER A 305 -4.28 -9.87 17.11
N TYR A 306 -5.16 -8.91 16.84
CA TYR A 306 -4.75 -7.60 16.33
C TYR A 306 -3.70 -6.96 17.24
N GLY A 307 -2.68 -6.36 16.64
CA GLY A 307 -1.50 -5.83 17.33
C GLY A 307 -0.35 -6.84 17.47
N ARG A 308 -0.61 -8.15 17.28
CA ARG A 308 0.43 -9.17 17.12
C ARG A 308 0.79 -9.31 15.66
N ASN A 309 2.08 -9.33 15.39
CA ASN A 309 2.64 -9.51 14.05
C ASN A 309 2.83 -11.01 13.75
N PRO A 310 2.19 -11.56 12.71
CA PRO A 310 2.39 -12.95 12.27
C PRO A 310 3.72 -13.19 11.55
N TYR A 311 4.47 -12.13 11.20
CA TYR A 311 5.76 -12.15 10.50
C TYR A 311 6.87 -11.49 11.32
N PRO A 312 7.18 -11.95 12.55
CA PRO A 312 8.18 -11.30 13.40
C PRO A 312 9.57 -11.31 12.75
N TYR A 313 10.27 -10.18 12.85
CA TYR A 313 11.62 -9.96 12.32
C TYR A 313 11.72 -10.05 10.80
N TYR A 314 10.60 -9.95 10.09
CA TYR A 314 10.57 -10.18 8.65
C TYR A 314 11.34 -9.12 7.88
N ASP A 315 11.33 -7.86 8.33
CA ASP A 315 12.03 -6.74 7.71
C ASP A 315 13.51 -6.60 8.15
N ASN A 316 14.10 -7.67 8.71
CA ASN A 316 15.54 -7.71 8.97
C ASN A 316 16.33 -7.72 7.65
N LEU A 317 17.17 -6.70 7.44
CA LEU A 317 17.99 -6.47 6.25
C LEU A 317 18.88 -7.66 5.85
N ASP A 318 19.36 -8.45 6.82
CA ASP A 318 20.30 -9.55 6.58
C ASP A 318 19.62 -10.86 6.15
N SER A 319 18.29 -10.89 6.13
CA SER A 319 17.52 -12.11 5.86
C SER A 319 16.97 -12.15 4.44
N TYR A 320 17.01 -13.32 3.81
CA TYR A 320 16.44 -13.49 2.48
C TYR A 320 14.90 -13.34 2.51
N PRO A 321 14.27 -12.74 1.48
CA PRO A 321 12.81 -12.63 1.44
C PRO A 321 12.11 -13.99 1.32
N PHE A 322 11.07 -14.18 2.13
CA PHE A 322 10.27 -15.42 2.10
C PHE A 322 9.41 -15.48 0.84
N LEU A 323 9.33 -16.66 0.22
CA LEU A 323 8.58 -16.92 -1.03
C LEU A 323 8.97 -16.05 -2.22
N PHE A 324 10.18 -15.50 -2.19
CA PHE A 324 10.81 -14.84 -3.32
C PHE A 324 11.79 -15.83 -3.96
N TYR A 325 11.59 -16.14 -5.25
CA TYR A 325 12.43 -17.11 -5.97
C TYR A 325 13.24 -16.46 -7.10
N GLY A 326 13.07 -15.16 -7.33
CA GLY A 326 13.85 -14.39 -8.29
C GLY A 326 15.26 -14.08 -7.78
N GLU A 327 16.05 -13.44 -8.63
CA GLU A 327 17.35 -12.89 -8.24
C GLU A 327 17.15 -11.55 -7.53
N ALA A 328 17.75 -11.42 -6.34
CA ALA A 328 17.71 -10.16 -5.63
C ALA A 328 18.58 -9.12 -6.34
N ASP A 329 18.02 -7.93 -6.57
CA ASP A 329 18.75 -6.83 -7.19
C ASP A 329 19.88 -6.33 -6.27
N PRO A 330 21.14 -6.35 -6.72
CA PRO A 330 22.30 -6.12 -5.86
C PRO A 330 22.54 -4.65 -5.49
N ARG A 331 21.78 -3.70 -6.06
CA ARG A 331 21.95 -2.26 -5.81
C ARG A 331 21.65 -1.86 -4.37
N LEU A 332 20.69 -2.54 -3.73
CA LEU A 332 20.36 -2.33 -2.33
C LEU A 332 20.17 -3.67 -1.62
N PRO A 333 20.31 -3.72 -0.28
CA PRO A 333 19.87 -4.87 0.50
C PRO A 333 18.42 -5.25 0.13
N PRO A 334 18.08 -6.54 -0.03
CA PRO A 334 16.76 -6.95 -0.52
C PRO A 334 15.60 -6.36 0.30
N LYS A 335 15.79 -6.22 1.62
CA LYS A 335 14.77 -5.70 2.53
C LYS A 335 14.99 -4.24 2.93
N GLU A 336 15.86 -3.51 2.21
CA GLU A 336 15.94 -2.06 2.34
C GLU A 336 14.58 -1.46 2.00
N ARG A 337 14.09 -0.56 2.86
CA ARG A 337 12.85 0.16 2.61
C ARG A 337 13.13 1.26 1.60
N VAL A 338 12.27 1.40 0.60
CA VAL A 338 12.35 2.45 -0.41
C VAL A 338 11.00 3.13 -0.53
N ALA A 339 11.01 4.46 -0.63
CA ALA A 339 9.89 5.17 -1.23
C ALA A 339 10.09 5.12 -2.75
N ALA A 340 9.17 4.51 -3.48
CA ALA A 340 9.28 4.35 -4.93
C ALA A 340 8.14 5.05 -5.66
N VAL A 341 8.45 5.58 -6.84
CA VAL A 341 7.52 6.30 -7.69
C VAL A 341 7.75 5.91 -9.14
N GLU A 342 6.70 5.93 -9.94
CA GLU A 342 6.76 5.81 -11.39
C GLU A 342 5.96 6.95 -12.01
N ILE A 343 6.63 7.76 -12.83
CA ILE A 343 6.04 8.93 -13.50
C ILE A 343 6.41 8.84 -14.98
N SER A 344 5.40 8.89 -15.85
CA SER A 344 5.59 8.83 -17.31
C SER A 344 6.42 7.63 -17.80
N GLY A 345 6.38 6.50 -17.06
CA GLY A 345 7.14 5.28 -17.36
C GLY A 345 8.56 5.24 -16.77
N ASP A 346 9.04 6.33 -16.18
CA ASP A 346 10.32 6.37 -15.48
C ASP A 346 10.11 6.05 -14.00
N ALA A 347 10.79 5.01 -13.51
CA ALA A 347 10.75 4.59 -12.13
C ALA A 347 11.95 5.10 -11.34
N ALA A 348 11.72 5.60 -10.13
CA ALA A 348 12.76 5.99 -9.18
C ALA A 348 12.48 5.44 -7.78
N ALA A 349 13.52 5.07 -7.05
CA ALA A 349 13.45 4.62 -5.66
C ALA A 349 14.39 5.45 -4.77
N PHE A 350 13.88 5.82 -3.61
CA PHE A 350 14.57 6.62 -2.61
C PHE A 350 14.79 5.75 -1.35
N PRO A 351 16.02 5.27 -1.10
CA PRO A 351 16.30 4.40 0.05
C PRO A 351 16.06 5.10 1.38
N TYR A 352 15.40 4.43 2.31
CA TYR A 352 15.14 4.93 3.66
C TYR A 352 16.44 5.26 4.40
N SER A 353 17.51 4.49 4.20
CA SER A 353 18.83 4.81 4.77
C SER A 353 19.37 6.19 4.35
N VAL A 354 19.13 6.58 3.09
CA VAL A 354 19.49 7.91 2.56
C VAL A 354 18.52 8.97 3.09
N LEU A 355 17.21 8.69 3.04
CA LEU A 355 16.16 9.61 3.47
C LEU A 355 16.23 9.91 4.98
N ALA A 356 16.54 8.92 5.81
CA ALA A 356 16.73 9.08 7.24
C ALA A 356 17.85 10.07 7.59
N THR A 357 18.85 10.18 6.71
CA THR A 357 19.96 11.14 6.85
C THR A 357 19.59 12.51 6.26
N LYS A 358 19.03 12.55 5.06
CA LYS A 358 18.77 13.82 4.33
C LYS A 358 17.50 14.54 4.76
N ARG A 359 16.47 13.81 5.19
CA ARG A 359 15.12 14.27 5.63
C ARG A 359 14.27 14.93 4.54
N VAL A 360 14.90 15.66 3.61
CA VAL A 360 14.26 16.26 2.44
C VAL A 360 15.14 15.99 1.21
N VAL A 361 14.54 15.46 0.14
CA VAL A 361 15.22 15.21 -1.13
C VAL A 361 14.40 15.79 -2.26
N HIS A 362 14.98 16.71 -3.04
CA HIS A 362 14.42 17.17 -4.31
C HIS A 362 14.96 16.30 -5.44
N SER A 363 14.11 15.93 -6.39
CA SER A 363 14.48 15.13 -7.56
C SER A 363 13.58 15.46 -8.75
N GLU A 364 13.98 15.02 -9.93
CA GLU A 364 13.16 15.01 -11.15
C GLU A 364 13.00 13.55 -11.60
N VAL A 365 11.78 13.13 -11.95
CA VAL A 365 11.46 11.79 -12.46
C VAL A 365 10.41 11.92 -13.55
N GLY A 366 10.62 11.33 -14.73
CA GLY A 366 9.64 11.39 -15.83
C GLY A 366 9.35 12.81 -16.33
N GLY A 367 10.30 13.74 -16.13
CA GLY A 367 10.14 15.17 -16.43
C GLY A 367 9.30 15.95 -15.42
N GLU A 368 8.93 15.34 -14.28
CA GLU A 368 8.23 16.02 -13.19
C GLU A 368 9.15 16.24 -11.98
N ASP A 369 9.10 17.46 -11.45
CA ASP A 369 9.74 17.82 -10.19
C ASP A 369 8.99 17.20 -9.00
N LEU A 370 9.74 16.60 -8.07
CA LEU A 370 9.20 16.06 -6.84
C LEU A 370 10.07 16.40 -5.63
N VAL A 371 9.46 16.34 -4.45
CA VAL A 371 10.15 16.39 -3.17
C VAL A 371 9.73 15.21 -2.30
N VAL A 372 10.71 14.53 -1.72
CA VAL A 372 10.53 13.44 -0.76
C VAL A 372 10.80 13.98 0.64
N PHE A 373 9.82 13.85 1.52
CA PHE A 373 9.90 14.11 2.95
C PHE A 373 10.12 12.81 3.70
N PHE A 374 10.91 12.85 4.76
CA PHE A 374 11.10 11.75 5.69
C PHE A 374 11.03 12.26 7.13
N GLU A 375 10.26 11.56 7.96
CA GLU A 375 10.09 11.86 9.37
C GLU A 375 10.19 10.60 10.23
N PHE A 376 10.83 10.72 11.40
CA PHE A 376 10.86 9.66 12.41
C PHE A 376 9.55 9.65 13.21
N GLY A 377 9.27 8.55 13.91
CA GLY A 377 8.11 8.39 14.79
C GLY A 377 7.13 7.30 14.33
N THR A 378 7.45 6.57 13.24
CA THR A 378 6.61 5.50 12.70
C THR A 378 7.30 4.16 12.93
N GLY A 379 6.69 3.32 13.77
CA GLY A 379 7.17 1.99 14.07
C GLY A 379 6.94 1.02 12.90
N THR A 380 7.78 0.00 12.79
CA THR A 380 7.55 -1.10 11.86
C THR A 380 6.42 -2.03 12.32
N ALA A 381 5.61 -2.51 11.37
CA ALA A 381 4.64 -3.57 11.62
C ALA A 381 5.28 -4.98 11.62
N LEU A 382 6.54 -5.11 11.17
CA LEU A 382 7.17 -6.37 10.78
C LEU A 382 8.39 -6.76 11.66
N GLY A 383 8.94 -5.82 12.42
CA GLY A 383 10.22 -6.00 13.13
C GLY A 383 10.18 -6.79 14.44
N SER A 384 9.01 -6.94 15.07
CA SER A 384 8.86 -7.64 16.35
C SER A 384 7.54 -8.41 16.43
N GLY A 385 7.34 -9.27 17.44
CA GLY A 385 6.10 -10.04 17.61
C GLY A 385 4.88 -9.22 18.05
N THR A 386 5.09 -8.00 18.55
CA THR A 386 4.07 -7.00 18.87
C THR A 386 4.41 -5.73 18.09
N ILE A 387 3.40 -5.07 17.53
CA ILE A 387 3.56 -3.87 16.70
C ILE A 387 3.73 -2.62 17.55
N ALA A 388 2.95 -2.50 18.64
CA ALA A 388 3.10 -1.41 19.60
C ALA A 388 4.52 -1.39 20.18
N GLY A 389 5.18 -0.22 20.10
CA GLY A 389 6.55 -0.03 20.58
C GLY A 389 7.64 -0.70 19.73
N ALA A 390 7.33 -1.15 18.51
CA ALA A 390 8.32 -1.62 17.56
C ALA A 390 9.32 -0.51 17.17
N ALA A 391 10.47 -0.91 16.63
CA ALA A 391 11.52 0.01 16.22
C ALA A 391 11.00 1.04 15.22
N ASP A 392 11.42 2.29 15.39
CA ASP A 392 11.11 3.39 14.49
C ASP A 392 11.85 3.22 13.17
N VAL A 393 11.10 3.10 12.08
CA VAL A 393 11.61 3.01 10.72
C VAL A 393 11.34 4.29 9.92
N GLY A 394 10.62 5.24 10.51
CA GLY A 394 10.18 6.46 9.87
C GLY A 394 9.09 6.26 8.83
N ALA A 395 8.60 7.38 8.32
CA ALA A 395 7.62 7.46 7.25
C ALA A 395 8.09 8.41 6.17
N THR A 396 7.61 8.21 4.95
CA THR A 396 7.91 9.09 3.82
C THR A 396 6.67 9.74 3.25
N GLY A 397 6.86 10.85 2.54
CA GLY A 397 5.87 11.43 1.66
C GLY A 397 6.50 12.01 0.42
N VAL A 398 5.88 11.77 -0.74
CA VAL A 398 6.36 12.26 -2.03
C VAL A 398 5.32 13.22 -2.61
N PHE A 399 5.78 14.43 -2.95
CA PHE A 399 4.90 15.54 -3.30
C PHE A 399 5.40 16.27 -4.54
N ARG A 400 4.47 16.88 -5.28
CA ARG A 400 4.85 17.95 -6.20
C ARG A 400 5.20 19.19 -5.36
N PRO A 401 6.38 19.81 -5.53
CA PRO A 401 6.80 20.97 -4.76
C PRO A 401 6.21 22.26 -5.36
N VAL A 402 4.92 22.26 -5.67
CA VAL A 402 4.20 23.38 -6.29
C VAL A 402 2.92 23.62 -5.51
N LEU A 403 2.65 24.89 -5.18
CA LEU A 403 1.42 25.32 -4.52
C LEU A 403 0.90 26.58 -5.21
N ASP A 404 -0.35 26.55 -5.68
CA ASP A 404 -0.98 27.65 -6.44
C ASP A 404 -0.17 28.15 -7.67
N GLY A 405 0.65 27.27 -8.25
CA GLY A 405 1.52 27.59 -9.38
C GLY A 405 2.93 28.08 -8.99
N ASP A 406 3.17 28.34 -7.71
CA ASP A 406 4.48 28.72 -7.21
C ASP A 406 5.29 27.49 -6.80
N ARG A 407 6.54 27.41 -7.27
CA ARG A 407 7.48 26.37 -6.87
C ARG A 407 8.02 26.66 -5.47
N LEU A 408 7.93 25.67 -4.58
CA LEU A 408 8.45 25.72 -3.22
C LEU A 408 9.79 24.98 -3.14
N THR A 409 10.64 25.40 -2.21
CA THR A 409 11.91 24.74 -1.91
C THR A 409 11.95 24.39 -0.44
N PHE A 410 12.14 23.11 -0.15
CA PHE A 410 12.11 22.58 1.21
C PHE A 410 13.50 22.25 1.71
N ALA A 411 13.72 22.47 3.00
CA ALA A 411 14.90 22.04 3.74
C ALA A 411 14.49 21.46 5.10
N PHE A 412 15.37 20.67 5.71
CA PHE A 412 15.24 20.25 7.11
C PHE A 412 16.17 21.10 7.97
N ASP A 413 15.62 21.85 8.92
CA ASP A 413 16.37 22.83 9.73
C ASP A 413 16.91 22.28 11.06
N GLY A 414 16.76 20.97 11.29
CA GLY A 414 17.09 20.29 12.55
C GLY A 414 15.86 19.99 13.40
N ASP A 415 14.85 20.85 13.34
CA ASP A 415 13.60 20.71 14.12
C ASP A 415 12.45 20.18 13.24
N GLY A 416 12.43 20.53 11.96
CA GLY A 416 11.38 20.09 11.05
C GLY A 416 11.63 20.45 9.59
N ILE A 417 10.67 20.08 8.75
CA ILE A 417 10.69 20.42 7.33
C ILE A 417 10.14 21.84 7.17
N THR A 418 10.88 22.69 6.48
CA THR A 418 10.57 24.11 6.31
C THR A 418 10.66 24.49 4.84
N ASP A 419 9.70 25.26 4.34
CA ASP A 419 9.80 25.93 3.04
C ASP A 419 10.69 27.18 3.17
N GLU A 420 11.75 27.28 2.36
CA GLU A 420 12.77 28.33 2.44
C GLU A 420 12.22 29.71 2.03
N GLY A 421 11.21 29.76 1.16
CA GLY A 421 10.64 31.00 0.66
C GLY A 421 9.78 31.72 1.71
N THR A 422 8.93 30.97 2.41
CA THR A 422 7.94 31.51 3.37
C THR A 422 8.32 31.26 4.83
N GLY A 423 9.24 30.34 5.10
CA GLY A 423 9.54 29.86 6.45
C GLY A 423 8.43 29.01 7.07
N SER A 424 7.44 28.56 6.28
CA SER A 424 6.36 27.71 6.77
C SER A 424 6.89 26.31 7.11
N ARG A 425 6.45 25.72 8.22
CA ARG A 425 6.81 24.36 8.62
C ARG A 425 5.80 23.36 8.08
N TRP A 426 6.26 22.19 7.69
CA TRP A 426 5.48 21.12 7.07
C TRP A 426 5.70 19.79 7.78
N ASN A 427 4.68 18.93 7.79
CA ASN A 427 4.78 17.56 8.29
C ASN A 427 4.97 16.56 7.15
N VAL A 428 5.25 15.29 7.49
CA VAL A 428 5.40 14.19 6.51
C VAL A 428 4.16 13.94 5.63
N LEU A 429 2.99 14.44 6.03
CA LEU A 429 1.76 14.39 5.23
C LEU A 429 1.72 15.45 4.14
N GLY A 430 2.69 16.36 4.07
CA GLY A 430 2.72 17.45 3.10
C GLY A 430 1.75 18.57 3.45
N ARG A 431 1.39 18.70 4.74
CA ARG A 431 0.58 19.79 5.26
C ARG A 431 1.44 20.81 5.98
N ALA A 432 1.23 22.08 5.68
CA ALA A 432 1.86 23.16 6.42
C ALA A 432 1.21 23.29 7.81
N VAL A 433 2.01 23.09 8.86
CA VAL A 433 1.57 23.09 10.25
C VAL A 433 1.71 24.46 10.93
N SER A 434 2.58 25.33 10.41
CA SER A 434 2.73 26.71 10.91
C SER A 434 3.36 27.63 9.85
N GLY A 435 3.33 28.93 10.11
CA GLY A 435 3.83 29.96 9.21
C GLY A 435 2.77 30.45 8.20
N PRO A 436 3.18 31.28 7.22
CA PRO A 436 2.26 31.90 6.26
C PRO A 436 1.38 30.93 5.46
N LEU A 437 1.85 29.70 5.24
CA LEU A 437 1.12 28.66 4.50
C LEU A 437 0.35 27.69 5.40
N ALA A 438 0.21 27.95 6.70
CA ALA A 438 -0.47 27.03 7.62
C ALA A 438 -1.86 26.57 7.10
N GLY A 439 -2.11 25.26 7.16
CA GLY A 439 -3.33 24.62 6.67
C GLY A 439 -3.34 24.30 5.17
N ARG A 440 -2.35 24.75 4.39
CA ARG A 440 -2.17 24.37 2.99
C ARG A 440 -1.58 22.96 2.87
N GLN A 441 -1.85 22.31 1.74
CA GLN A 441 -1.52 20.91 1.46
C GLN A 441 -0.85 20.83 0.09
N LEU A 442 0.27 20.09 0.00
CA LEU A 442 0.90 19.75 -1.27
C LEU A 442 0.13 18.64 -1.97
N GLU A 443 0.15 18.65 -3.30
CA GLU A 443 -0.32 17.52 -4.08
C GLU A 443 0.59 16.32 -3.86
N ARG A 444 0.00 15.24 -3.35
CA ARG A 444 0.68 13.95 -3.16
C ARG A 444 0.82 13.22 -4.49
N LEU A 445 2.02 12.76 -4.78
CA LEU A 445 2.28 11.86 -5.90
C LEU A 445 1.98 10.41 -5.52
N ASN A 446 1.63 9.58 -6.50
CA ASN A 446 1.45 8.14 -6.28
C ASN A 446 2.82 7.46 -6.08
N ALA A 447 3.35 7.60 -4.87
CA ALA A 447 4.53 6.88 -4.41
C ALA A 447 4.13 5.89 -3.32
N GLN A 448 4.86 4.79 -3.26
CA GLN A 448 4.55 3.66 -2.38
C GLN A 448 5.83 3.26 -1.64
N ASP A 449 5.67 2.88 -0.39
CA ASP A 449 6.76 2.29 0.39
C ASP A 449 6.84 0.79 0.10
N HIS A 450 8.03 0.29 -0.21
CA HIS A 450 8.27 -1.13 -0.49
C HIS A 450 9.54 -1.62 0.19
N LEU A 451 9.66 -2.94 0.35
CA LEU A 451 10.95 -3.59 0.43
C LEU A 451 11.56 -3.69 -0.98
N TRP A 452 12.84 -3.35 -1.11
CA TRP A 452 13.51 -3.20 -2.40
C TRP A 452 13.37 -4.39 -3.34
N PHE A 453 13.51 -5.62 -2.81
CA PHE A 453 13.43 -6.84 -3.61
C PHE A 453 12.10 -6.96 -4.37
N ALA A 454 11.00 -6.54 -3.74
CA ALA A 454 9.67 -6.63 -4.32
C ALA A 454 9.57 -5.59 -5.45
N TRP A 455 9.87 -4.33 -5.17
CA TRP A 455 9.81 -3.26 -6.16
C TRP A 455 10.71 -3.54 -7.38
N ALA A 456 11.98 -3.90 -7.13
CA ALA A 456 12.96 -4.15 -8.18
C ALA A 456 12.58 -5.34 -9.08
N ALA A 457 11.84 -6.33 -8.55
CA ALA A 457 11.36 -7.45 -9.35
C ALA A 457 10.31 -7.03 -10.41
N PHE A 458 9.52 -5.99 -10.15
CA PHE A 458 8.55 -5.43 -11.10
C PHE A 458 9.11 -4.26 -11.91
N LYS A 459 10.07 -3.51 -11.36
CA LYS A 459 10.65 -2.31 -11.97
C LYS A 459 12.19 -2.39 -11.99
N PRO A 460 12.78 -3.34 -12.74
CA PRO A 460 14.23 -3.59 -12.70
C PRO A 460 15.08 -2.42 -13.22
N HIS A 461 14.51 -1.55 -14.06
CA HIS A 461 15.19 -0.35 -14.58
C HIS A 461 15.06 0.89 -13.70
N THR A 462 14.54 0.75 -12.47
CA THR A 462 14.40 1.84 -11.51
C THR A 462 15.72 2.56 -11.28
N THR A 463 15.71 3.88 -11.33
CA THR A 463 16.85 4.70 -10.88
C THR A 463 16.88 4.74 -9.35
N VAL A 464 18.00 4.35 -8.74
CA VAL A 464 18.15 4.40 -7.27
C VAL A 464 18.80 5.72 -6.87
N TYR A 465 18.09 6.52 -6.09
CA TYR A 465 18.61 7.80 -5.63
C TYR A 465 19.82 7.60 -4.71
N GLY A 466 20.93 8.27 -5.03
CA GLY A 466 22.17 8.21 -4.27
C GLY A 466 23.15 7.15 -4.75
N GLU A 467 22.78 6.31 -5.71
CA GLU A 467 23.74 5.61 -6.56
C GLU A 467 24.17 6.57 -7.68
N GLY A 468 25.49 6.78 -7.81
CA GLY A 468 26.11 7.67 -8.80
C GLY A 468 26.63 6.93 -10.01
#